data_AF-A0A7S4EYR0-F1
#
_entry.id   AF-A0A7S4EYR0-F1
#
_cell.length_a   1.000
_cell.length_b   1.000
_cell.length_c   1.000
_cell.angle_alpha   90.00
_cell.angle_beta   90.00
_cell.angle_gamma   90.00
#
_symmetry.space_group_name_H-M   'P 1'
#
loop_
_entity.id
_entity.type
_entity.pdbx_description
1 polymer ?
#
loop_
_entity_poly.entity_id
_entity_poly.type
_entity_poly.pdbx_seq_one_letter_code
_entity_poly.pdbx_strand_id
1 'polypeptide(L)'
;DGAFSMRGGGAEFCSECAEAPGYPMSKHVDSLQLQMGYLHRELACHSLTAYAQRLADAHAEGAAGQVKLEAHGRRAVLEYVMRRGLCRDSDAVIRAFEQSAVKRIPGRKWGSAIKGADALPFDEYVSSSLEHLSLPPLSESEKAELMDKCRGMLGQWRRVVVLFTLRLMLAPLWEALIVIDRYLFLREHGHAA
;
A
#
# COMPACT_ATOMS: atom_id res chain seq x y z
N ASP A 1 36.19 -15.22 -12.87
CA ASP A 1 36.77 -14.00 -12.28
C ASP A 1 35.90 -12.79 -12.57
N GLY A 2 34.99 -12.46 -11.66
CA GLY A 2 34.12 -11.28 -11.75
C GLY A 2 34.05 -10.64 -10.38
N ALA A 3 34.80 -9.55 -10.21
CA ALA A 3 34.97 -8.87 -8.93
C ALA A 3 33.69 -8.13 -8.50
N PHE A 4 33.26 -8.40 -7.26
CA PHE A 4 32.24 -7.62 -6.56
C PHE A 4 32.84 -6.26 -6.16
N SER A 5 32.44 -5.19 -6.86
CA SER A 5 32.88 -3.82 -6.58
C SER A 5 31.84 -3.12 -5.70
N MET A 6 32.13 -2.99 -4.41
CA MET A 6 31.45 -2.03 -3.53
C MET A 6 31.98 -0.63 -3.81
N ARG A 7 31.19 0.21 -4.50
CA ARG A 7 31.37 1.67 -4.44
C ARG A 7 30.04 2.31 -4.05
N GLY A 8 30.12 3.11 -2.98
CA GLY A 8 29.05 3.99 -2.54
C GLY A 8 28.76 5.03 -3.62
N GLY A 9 27.49 5.09 -3.98
CA GLY A 9 26.85 6.05 -4.87
C GLY A 9 25.35 5.75 -4.78
N GLY A 10 24.51 6.78 -4.69
CA GLY A 10 23.07 6.63 -4.46
C GLY A 10 22.45 5.58 -5.38
N ALA A 11 21.44 4.87 -4.87
CA ALA A 11 20.77 3.78 -5.58
C ALA A 11 20.28 4.23 -6.97
N GLU A 12 21.10 4.07 -7.99
CA GLU A 12 20.70 4.10 -9.38
C GLU A 12 19.86 2.84 -9.59
N PHE A 13 18.58 3.05 -9.84
CA PHE A 13 17.67 1.98 -10.22
C PHE A 13 18.19 1.43 -11.56
N CYS A 14 18.83 0.27 -11.52
CA CYS A 14 19.22 -0.46 -12.72
C CYS A 14 17.95 -0.75 -13.54
N SER A 15 17.85 -0.17 -14.73
CA SER A 15 16.70 -0.33 -15.62
C SER A 15 16.55 -1.77 -16.15
N GLU A 16 17.58 -2.61 -16.01
CA GLU A 16 17.53 -4.04 -16.34
C GLU A 16 16.95 -4.90 -15.20
N CYS A 17 16.68 -4.34 -14.01
CA CYS A 17 16.05 -5.08 -12.91
C CYS A 17 14.50 -5.11 -12.98
N ALA A 18 13.91 -4.74 -14.11
CA ALA A 18 12.46 -4.69 -14.30
C ALA A 18 11.76 -6.08 -14.29
N GLU A 19 12.50 -7.19 -14.36
CA GLU A 19 11.92 -8.51 -14.67
C GLU A 19 12.45 -9.69 -13.83
N ALA A 20 12.83 -9.50 -12.57
CA ALA A 20 12.93 -10.64 -11.66
C ALA A 20 11.71 -10.64 -10.73
N PRO A 21 10.60 -11.31 -11.08
CA PRO A 21 9.48 -11.42 -10.17
C PRO A 21 9.99 -12.12 -8.90
N GLY A 22 9.99 -11.40 -7.78
CA GLY A 22 10.42 -11.96 -6.47
C GLY A 22 9.51 -13.06 -5.91
N TYR A 23 8.59 -13.57 -6.75
CA TYR A 23 7.69 -14.71 -6.60
C TYR A 23 6.93 -14.90 -7.94
N PRO A 24 6.77 -16.13 -8.48
CA PRO A 24 7.47 -17.33 -8.07
C PRO A 24 8.94 -17.31 -8.53
N MET A 25 9.83 -17.96 -7.78
CA MET A 25 11.24 -18.12 -8.09
C MET A 25 11.58 -19.59 -8.38
N SER A 26 10.98 -20.53 -7.65
CA SER A 26 11.20 -21.97 -7.83
C SER A 26 10.43 -22.52 -9.02
N LYS A 27 11.00 -23.53 -9.70
CA LYS A 27 10.31 -24.26 -10.77
C LYS A 27 9.08 -24.99 -10.24
N HIS A 28 9.14 -25.47 -9.00
CA HIS A 28 7.99 -26.12 -8.37
C HIS A 28 6.79 -25.17 -8.21
N VAL A 29 6.98 -23.99 -7.60
CA VAL A 29 5.87 -23.05 -7.41
C VAL A 29 5.41 -22.45 -8.74
N ASP A 30 6.33 -22.22 -9.67
CA ASP A 30 6.00 -21.79 -11.04
C ASP A 30 5.08 -22.81 -11.75
N SER A 31 5.33 -24.13 -11.56
CA SER A 31 4.50 -25.20 -12.13
C SER A 31 3.07 -25.24 -11.58
N LEU A 32 2.83 -24.68 -10.39
CA LEU A 32 1.49 -24.56 -9.80
C LEU A 32 0.70 -23.40 -10.42
N GLN A 33 1.32 -22.61 -11.30
CA GLN A 33 0.74 -21.43 -11.93
C GLN A 33 0.20 -20.43 -10.90
N LEU A 34 0.80 -20.40 -9.71
CA LEU A 34 0.43 -19.47 -8.64
C LEU A 34 1.10 -18.12 -8.89
N GLN A 35 0.29 -17.10 -9.13
CA GLN A 35 0.75 -15.73 -9.30
C GLN A 35 0.41 -14.90 -8.07
N MET A 36 1.40 -14.18 -7.55
CA MET A 36 1.22 -13.29 -6.40
C MET A 36 1.38 -11.85 -6.85
N GLY A 37 0.28 -11.08 -6.84
CA GLY A 37 0.31 -9.64 -7.12
C GLY A 37 1.10 -8.84 -6.08
N TYR A 38 1.46 -7.60 -6.42
CA TYR A 38 2.22 -6.69 -5.55
C TYR A 38 1.61 -6.56 -4.15
N LEU A 39 0.29 -6.36 -4.06
CA LEU A 39 -0.43 -6.14 -2.81
C LEU A 39 -0.28 -7.28 -1.79
N HIS A 40 -0.09 -8.51 -2.27
CA HIS A 40 0.13 -9.68 -1.41
C HIS A 40 1.58 -9.74 -0.92
N ARG A 41 2.56 -9.41 -1.79
CA ARG A 41 3.97 -9.32 -1.43
C ARG A 41 4.26 -8.17 -0.47
N GLU A 42 3.60 -7.04 -0.66
CA GLU A 42 3.63 -5.92 0.29
C GLU A 42 3.06 -6.38 1.64
N LEU A 43 1.89 -7.04 1.62
CA LEU A 43 1.22 -7.54 2.81
C LEU A 43 2.10 -8.52 3.60
N ALA A 44 2.84 -9.39 2.92
CA ALA A 44 3.79 -10.32 3.55
C ALA A 44 4.90 -9.62 4.36
N CYS A 45 5.20 -8.36 4.07
CA CYS A 45 6.19 -7.57 4.82
C CYS A 45 5.60 -6.91 6.09
N HIS A 46 4.30 -6.98 6.31
CA HIS A 46 3.66 -6.34 7.45
C HIS A 46 3.70 -7.21 8.71
N SER A 47 4.09 -6.60 9.82
CA SER A 47 4.02 -7.23 11.14
C SER A 47 2.61 -7.13 11.73
N LEU A 48 1.96 -8.28 11.91
CA LEU A 48 0.68 -8.39 12.61
C LEU A 48 0.79 -7.91 14.07
N THR A 49 1.89 -8.23 14.75
CA THR A 49 2.12 -7.85 16.15
C THR A 49 2.26 -6.34 16.31
N ALA A 50 2.98 -5.67 15.42
CA ALA A 50 3.10 -4.22 15.42
C ALA A 50 1.74 -3.53 15.20
N TYR A 51 0.87 -4.12 14.36
CA TYR A 51 -0.47 -3.58 14.16
C TYR A 51 -1.41 -3.87 15.34
N ALA A 52 -1.33 -5.05 15.95
CA ALA A 52 -2.08 -5.37 17.17
C ALA A 52 -1.74 -4.40 18.30
N GLN A 53 -0.46 -4.06 18.49
CA GLN A 53 -0.05 -3.04 19.44
C GLN A 53 -0.67 -1.67 19.11
N ARG A 54 -0.65 -1.26 17.83
CA ARG A 54 -1.29 0.00 17.40
C ARG A 54 -2.78 0.05 17.73
N LEU A 55 -3.50 -1.06 17.59
CA LEU A 55 -4.91 -1.14 17.97
C LEU A 55 -5.10 -1.01 19.49
N ALA A 56 -4.24 -1.67 20.28
CA ALA A 56 -4.27 -1.58 21.74
C ALA A 56 -3.98 -0.16 22.23
N ASP A 57 -2.94 0.48 21.67
CA ASP A 57 -2.58 1.87 21.98
C ASP A 57 -3.74 2.82 21.62
N ALA A 58 -4.32 2.66 20.43
CA ALA A 58 -5.45 3.47 20.01
C ALA A 58 -6.71 3.29 20.90
N HIS A 59 -6.88 2.10 21.47
CA HIS A 59 -7.94 1.86 22.45
C HIS A 59 -7.65 2.55 23.78
N ALA A 60 -6.42 2.44 24.30
CA ALA A 60 -5.99 3.05 25.55
C ALA A 60 -5.98 4.59 25.51
N GLU A 61 -5.55 5.17 24.38
CA GLU A 61 -5.46 6.62 24.16
C GLU A 61 -6.82 7.26 23.80
N GLY A 62 -7.87 6.47 23.61
CA GLY A 62 -9.21 6.97 23.26
C GLY A 62 -9.23 7.74 21.93
N ALA A 63 -9.88 8.91 21.91
CA ALA A 63 -10.06 9.68 20.68
C ALA A 63 -8.73 10.10 20.02
N ALA A 64 -7.71 10.43 20.82
CA ALA A 64 -6.40 10.87 20.29
C ALA A 64 -5.67 9.74 19.54
N GLY A 65 -5.76 8.51 20.04
CA GLY A 65 -5.14 7.34 19.38
C GLY A 65 -5.91 6.86 18.15
N GLN A 66 -7.23 7.06 18.13
CA GLN A 66 -8.09 6.67 17.00
C GLN A 66 -7.79 7.43 15.71
N VAL A 67 -7.25 8.65 15.79
CA VAL A 67 -6.87 9.47 14.62
C VAL A 67 -5.96 8.72 13.65
N LYS A 68 -4.99 7.94 14.17
CA LYS A 68 -4.08 7.12 13.35
C LYS A 68 -4.81 6.01 12.61
N LEU A 69 -5.89 5.49 13.19
CA LEU A 69 -6.73 4.46 12.58
C LEU A 69 -7.72 5.06 11.57
N GLU A 70 -8.25 6.24 11.84
CA GLU A 70 -9.13 7.00 10.93
C GLU A 70 -8.45 7.34 9.60
N ALA A 71 -7.12 7.48 9.61
CA ALA A 71 -6.32 7.65 8.39
C ALA A 71 -6.52 6.51 7.36
N HIS A 72 -6.88 5.29 7.79
CA HIS A 72 -7.27 4.22 6.86
C HIS A 72 -8.62 4.49 6.21
N GLY A 73 -9.60 4.99 6.98
CA GLY A 73 -10.90 5.40 6.46
C GLY A 73 -10.77 6.55 5.45
N ARG A 74 -10.00 7.59 5.78
CA ARG A 74 -9.74 8.72 4.87
C ARG A 74 -9.10 8.27 3.55
N ARG A 75 -8.13 7.35 3.60
CA ARG A 75 -7.51 6.77 2.40
C ARG A 75 -8.51 5.97 1.55
N ALA A 76 -9.38 5.19 2.17
CA ALA A 76 -10.42 4.44 1.45
C ALA A 76 -11.46 5.35 0.78
N VAL A 77 -11.86 6.44 1.45
CA VAL A 77 -12.80 7.41 0.85
C VAL A 77 -12.13 8.23 -0.26
N LEU A 78 -10.84 8.55 -0.12
CA LEU A 78 -10.08 9.18 -1.19
C LEU A 78 -10.00 8.28 -2.44
N GLU A 79 -9.77 6.98 -2.28
CA GLU A 79 -9.81 6.03 -3.39
C GLU A 79 -11.19 6.02 -4.08
N TYR A 80 -12.27 6.06 -3.29
CA TYR A 80 -13.63 6.21 -3.83
C TYR A 80 -13.79 7.49 -4.66
N VAL A 81 -13.30 8.62 -4.15
CA VAL A 81 -13.33 9.91 -4.87
C VAL A 81 -12.56 9.82 -6.19
N MET A 82 -11.36 9.24 -6.19
CA MET A 82 -10.56 9.08 -7.42
C MET A 82 -11.28 8.21 -8.46
N ARG A 83 -11.85 7.08 -8.04
CA ARG A 83 -12.60 6.16 -8.90
C ARG A 83 -13.89 6.76 -9.45
N ARG A 84 -14.49 7.73 -8.76
CA ARG A 84 -15.79 8.33 -9.15
C ARG A 84 -15.65 9.68 -9.85
N GLY A 85 -14.65 10.48 -9.48
CA GLY A 85 -14.51 11.87 -9.92
C GLY A 85 -13.38 12.13 -10.92
N LEU A 86 -12.42 11.21 -11.14
CA LEU A 86 -11.28 11.48 -12.04
C LEU A 86 -11.17 10.53 -13.22
N CYS A 87 -11.50 9.26 -13.04
CA CYS A 87 -11.41 8.28 -14.13
C CYS A 87 -12.51 7.21 -14.02
N ARG A 88 -13.25 7.00 -15.11
CA ARG A 88 -14.00 5.76 -15.35
C ARG A 88 -13.08 4.57 -15.66
N ASP A 89 -11.84 4.85 -16.09
CA ASP A 89 -10.78 3.87 -16.22
C ASP A 89 -10.21 3.52 -14.84
N SER A 90 -10.75 2.43 -14.29
CA SER A 90 -10.38 1.92 -12.97
C SER A 90 -8.90 1.51 -12.90
N ASP A 91 -8.28 1.14 -14.03
CA ASP A 91 -6.92 0.61 -14.03
C ASP A 91 -5.88 1.72 -13.91
N ALA A 92 -6.15 2.91 -14.45
CA ALA A 92 -5.27 4.07 -14.26
C ALA A 92 -5.24 4.54 -12.80
N VAL A 93 -6.39 4.55 -12.13
CA VAL A 93 -6.51 4.92 -10.70
C VAL A 93 -5.87 3.86 -9.81
N ILE A 94 -6.10 2.58 -10.10
CA ILE A 94 -5.44 1.47 -9.39
C ILE A 94 -3.93 1.57 -9.56
N ARG A 95 -3.41 1.77 -10.77
CA ARG A 95 -1.97 1.96 -11.00
C ARG A 95 -1.41 3.17 -10.26
N ALA A 96 -2.12 4.30 -10.20
CA ALA A 96 -1.70 5.47 -9.43
C ALA A 96 -1.68 5.20 -7.92
N PHE A 97 -2.69 4.49 -7.41
CA PHE A 97 -2.78 4.10 -6.00
C PHE A 97 -1.71 3.08 -5.63
N GLU A 98 -1.52 2.04 -6.44
CA GLU A 98 -0.45 1.06 -6.28
C GLU A 98 0.90 1.75 -6.38
N GLN A 99 1.18 2.57 -7.40
CA GLN A 99 2.45 3.31 -7.50
C GLN A 99 2.69 4.27 -6.32
N SER A 100 1.65 4.83 -5.71
CA SER A 100 1.77 5.68 -4.52
C SER A 100 1.93 4.90 -3.21
N ALA A 101 1.41 3.67 -3.14
CA ALA A 101 1.72 2.71 -2.07
C ALA A 101 3.13 2.10 -2.24
N VAL A 102 3.54 1.86 -3.49
CA VAL A 102 4.81 1.22 -3.91
C VAL A 102 5.99 2.18 -3.79
N LYS A 103 5.82 3.47 -4.10
CA LYS A 103 6.96 4.37 -4.14
C LYS A 103 7.18 5.01 -2.76
N ARG A 104 8.19 4.49 -2.08
CA ARG A 104 9.28 5.34 -1.57
C ARG A 104 9.83 6.12 -2.77
N ILE A 105 9.11 7.13 -3.28
CA ILE A 105 9.77 8.16 -4.08
C ILE A 105 10.75 8.78 -3.09
N PRO A 106 12.05 8.90 -3.40
CA PRO A 106 12.94 9.71 -2.59
C PRO A 106 12.29 11.09 -2.40
N GLY A 107 11.88 11.41 -1.18
CA GLY A 107 11.17 12.66 -0.85
C GLY A 107 9.63 12.64 -0.82
N ARG A 108 8.92 11.54 -1.18
CA ARG A 108 7.46 11.45 -1.00
C ARG A 108 7.05 10.13 -0.34
N LYS A 109 6.58 10.21 0.91
CA LYS A 109 5.99 9.09 1.67
C LYS A 109 4.46 9.20 1.69
N TRP A 110 3.74 8.34 1.01
CA TRP A 110 2.27 8.32 1.15
C TRP A 110 1.87 7.97 2.60
N GLY A 111 0.93 8.74 3.16
CA GLY A 111 0.52 8.65 4.58
C GLY A 111 1.34 9.48 5.57
N SER A 112 2.50 10.00 5.16
CA SER A 112 3.32 10.97 5.92
C SER A 112 3.63 12.26 5.11
N ALA A 113 3.29 12.31 3.82
CA ALA A 113 3.66 13.40 2.92
C ALA A 113 2.82 14.66 3.11
N ILE A 114 1.55 14.52 3.48
CA ILE A 114 0.74 15.67 3.89
C ILE A 114 0.96 15.83 5.39
N LYS A 115 1.85 16.75 5.76
CA LYS A 115 2.10 17.10 7.16
C LYS A 115 0.78 17.58 7.79
N GLY A 116 0.31 16.91 8.85
CA GLY A 116 -0.96 17.26 9.49
C GLY A 116 -2.22 16.80 8.73
N ALA A 117 -2.12 15.77 7.88
CA ALA A 117 -3.26 15.24 7.09
C ALA A 117 -4.48 14.84 7.93
N ASP A 118 -4.23 14.49 9.19
CA ASP A 118 -5.19 14.15 10.22
C ASP A 118 -6.00 15.34 10.73
N ALA A 119 -5.41 16.55 10.70
CA ALA A 119 -6.07 17.79 11.11
C ALA A 119 -6.80 18.51 9.96
N LEU A 120 -6.54 18.12 8.70
CA LEU A 120 -7.14 18.78 7.54
C LEU A 120 -8.64 18.43 7.37
N PRO A 121 -9.48 19.41 7.03
CA PRO A 121 -10.79 19.16 6.43
C PRO A 121 -10.67 18.15 5.28
N PHE A 122 -11.68 17.29 5.11
CA PHE A 122 -11.56 16.19 4.17
C PHE A 122 -11.46 16.65 2.71
N ASP A 123 -12.11 17.75 2.35
CA ASP A 123 -12.03 18.32 1.01
C ASP A 123 -10.65 18.90 0.69
N GLU A 124 -10.03 19.60 1.66
CA GLU A 124 -8.63 20.02 1.57
C GLU A 124 -7.69 18.83 1.44
N TYR A 125 -7.92 17.78 2.25
CA TYR A 125 -7.16 16.54 2.16
C TYR A 125 -7.27 15.87 0.78
N VAL A 126 -8.45 15.88 0.16
CA VAL A 126 -8.65 15.40 -1.21
C VAL A 126 -7.85 16.26 -2.19
N SER A 127 -8.01 17.58 -2.18
CA SER A 127 -7.29 18.47 -3.09
C SER A 127 -5.77 18.32 -2.98
N SER A 128 -5.22 18.34 -1.75
CA SER A 128 -3.79 18.13 -1.52
C SER A 128 -3.32 16.74 -1.95
N SER A 129 -4.16 15.71 -1.80
CA SER A 129 -3.85 14.36 -2.26
C SER A 129 -3.77 14.25 -3.77
N LEU A 130 -4.71 14.88 -4.49
CA LEU A 130 -4.73 14.89 -5.96
C LEU A 130 -3.53 15.64 -6.52
N GLU A 131 -3.21 16.81 -5.95
CA GLU A 131 -2.03 17.59 -6.31
C GLU A 131 -0.74 16.78 -6.08
N HIS A 132 -0.62 16.13 -4.92
CA HIS A 132 0.54 15.30 -4.58
C HIS A 132 0.75 14.13 -5.55
N LEU A 133 -0.35 13.61 -6.10
CA LEU A 133 -0.35 12.52 -7.07
C LEU A 133 -0.28 13.02 -8.53
N SER A 134 -0.18 14.33 -8.74
CA SER A 134 -0.20 14.96 -10.07
C SER A 134 -1.45 14.57 -10.87
N LEU A 135 -2.58 14.41 -10.18
CA LEU A 135 -3.89 14.14 -10.76
C LEU A 135 -4.65 15.46 -10.94
N PRO A 136 -5.55 15.56 -11.94
CA PRO A 136 -6.35 16.74 -12.12
C PRO A 136 -7.24 16.99 -10.88
N PRO A 137 -7.51 18.25 -10.53
CA PRO A 137 -8.46 18.56 -9.47
C PRO A 137 -9.88 18.16 -9.90
N LEU A 138 -10.75 17.91 -8.92
CA LEU A 138 -12.18 17.74 -9.17
C LEU A 138 -12.79 19.05 -9.66
N SER A 139 -13.73 18.97 -10.61
CA SER A 139 -14.60 20.10 -10.93
C SER A 139 -15.51 20.45 -9.75
N GLU A 140 -16.03 21.67 -9.71
CA GLU A 140 -16.96 22.12 -8.66
C GLU A 140 -18.24 21.26 -8.60
N SER A 141 -18.74 20.79 -9.76
CA SER A 141 -19.90 19.88 -9.80
C SER A 141 -19.57 18.51 -9.21
N GLU A 142 -18.41 17.94 -9.50
CA GLU A 142 -17.95 16.67 -8.93
C GLU A 142 -17.72 16.79 -7.42
N LYS A 143 -17.12 17.89 -6.98
CA LYS A 143 -16.89 18.18 -5.56
C LYS A 143 -18.23 18.25 -4.82
N ALA A 144 -19.21 18.98 -5.34
CA ALA A 144 -20.52 19.11 -4.72
C ALA A 144 -21.24 17.76 -4.59
N GLU A 145 -21.21 16.93 -5.64
CA GLU A 145 -21.86 15.61 -5.64
C GLU A 145 -21.18 14.60 -4.69
N LEU A 146 -19.84 14.57 -4.70
CA LEU A 146 -19.07 13.53 -4.00
C LEU A 146 -18.89 13.84 -2.51
N MET A 147 -18.70 15.11 -2.13
CA MET A 147 -18.36 15.46 -0.74
C MET A 147 -19.49 15.13 0.24
N ASP A 148 -20.75 15.21 -0.19
CA ASP A 148 -21.88 14.81 0.65
C ASP A 148 -21.87 13.31 0.97
N LYS A 149 -21.66 12.49 -0.06
CA LYS A 149 -21.51 11.03 0.07
C LYS A 149 -20.31 10.66 0.94
N CYS A 150 -19.20 11.38 0.79
CA CYS A 150 -17.96 11.12 1.54
C CYS A 150 -18.14 11.27 3.05
N ARG A 151 -18.93 12.25 3.53
CA ARG A 151 -19.19 12.44 4.97
C ARG A 151 -19.77 11.18 5.61
N GLY A 152 -20.77 10.57 4.97
CA GLY A 152 -21.37 9.32 5.45
C GLY A 152 -20.38 8.15 5.47
N MET A 153 -19.49 8.08 4.47
CA MET A 153 -18.47 7.02 4.37
C MET A 153 -17.36 7.17 5.42
N LEU A 154 -16.94 8.41 5.72
CA LEU A 154 -15.92 8.69 6.75
C LEU A 154 -16.36 8.22 8.13
N GLY A 155 -17.65 8.34 8.46
CA GLY A 155 -18.23 7.79 9.69
C GLY A 155 -18.12 6.26 9.82
N GLN A 156 -17.80 5.55 8.72
CA GLN A 156 -17.64 4.10 8.70
C GLN A 156 -16.17 3.64 8.80
N TRP A 157 -15.24 4.52 9.16
CA TRP A 157 -13.79 4.20 9.21
C TRP A 157 -13.47 2.94 10.02
N ARG A 158 -14.23 2.64 11.08
CA ARG A 158 -14.05 1.41 11.89
C ARG A 158 -14.25 0.14 11.06
N ARG A 159 -15.17 0.15 10.10
CA ARG A 159 -15.37 -0.99 9.18
C ARG A 159 -14.15 -1.20 8.29
N VAL A 160 -13.51 -0.11 7.86
CA VAL A 160 -12.25 -0.16 7.10
C VAL A 160 -11.11 -0.73 7.95
N VAL A 161 -11.04 -0.35 9.23
CA VAL A 161 -10.06 -0.91 10.17
C VAL A 161 -10.28 -2.41 10.38
N VAL A 162 -11.53 -2.88 10.52
CA VAL A 162 -11.85 -4.31 10.60
C VAL A 162 -11.37 -5.04 9.34
N LEU A 163 -11.71 -4.54 8.15
CA LEU A 163 -11.28 -5.15 6.89
C LEU A 163 -9.74 -5.19 6.77
N PHE A 164 -9.07 -4.10 7.13
CA PHE A 164 -7.62 -4.03 7.11
C PHE A 164 -6.98 -4.99 8.12
N THR A 165 -7.59 -5.16 9.29
CA THR A 165 -7.15 -6.14 10.30
C THR A 165 -7.27 -7.56 9.77
N LEU A 166 -8.42 -7.92 9.17
CA LEU A 166 -8.62 -9.22 8.53
C LEU A 166 -7.60 -9.47 7.42
N ARG A 167 -7.31 -8.44 6.60
CA ARG A 167 -6.26 -8.51 5.58
C ARG A 167 -4.89 -8.77 6.23
N LEU A 168 -4.53 -8.07 7.30
CA LEU A 168 -3.27 -8.27 8.00
C LEU A 168 -3.13 -9.65 8.66
N MET A 169 -4.24 -10.26 9.10
CA MET A 169 -4.21 -11.63 9.62
C MET A 169 -3.76 -12.65 8.55
N LEU A 170 -3.85 -12.31 7.26
CA LEU A 170 -3.34 -13.13 6.16
C LEU A 170 -1.85 -12.88 5.86
N ALA A 171 -1.23 -11.83 6.42
CA ALA A 171 0.18 -11.53 6.16
C ALA A 171 1.13 -12.71 6.40
N PRO A 172 1.02 -13.48 7.51
CA PRO A 172 1.90 -14.63 7.75
C PRO A 172 1.74 -15.75 6.72
N LEU A 173 0.53 -15.91 6.15
CA LEU A 173 0.29 -16.88 5.08
C LEU A 173 1.05 -16.48 3.81
N TRP A 174 0.96 -15.20 3.42
CA TRP A 174 1.68 -14.69 2.25
C TRP A 174 3.20 -14.75 2.44
N GLU A 175 3.68 -14.42 3.64
CA GLU A 175 5.09 -14.56 4.02
C GLU A 175 5.56 -16.01 3.89
N ALA A 176 4.80 -16.98 4.44
CA ALA A 176 5.13 -18.39 4.36
C ALA A 176 5.23 -18.89 2.92
N LEU A 177 4.31 -18.51 2.04
CA LEU A 177 4.36 -18.88 0.62
C LEU A 177 5.61 -18.34 -0.07
N ILE A 178 5.98 -17.08 0.18
CA ILE A 178 7.20 -16.48 -0.37
C ILE A 178 8.45 -17.18 0.16
N VAL A 179 8.49 -17.50 1.46
CA VAL A 179 9.63 -18.18 2.09
C VAL A 179 9.79 -19.60 1.53
N ILE A 180 8.69 -20.34 1.37
CA ILE A 180 8.70 -21.69 0.77
C ILE A 180 9.21 -21.65 -0.67
N ASP A 181 8.71 -20.72 -1.48
CA ASP A 181 9.15 -20.55 -2.87
C ASP A 181 10.67 -20.27 -2.94
N ARG A 182 11.18 -19.37 -2.09
CA ARG A 182 12.62 -19.08 -2.02
C ARG A 182 13.44 -20.25 -1.52
N TYR A 183 12.94 -20.99 -0.54
CA TYR A 183 13.61 -22.20 -0.04
C TYR A 183 13.71 -23.27 -1.14
N LEU A 184 12.62 -23.52 -1.87
CA LEU A 184 12.61 -24.45 -3.00
C LEU A 184 13.57 -24.00 -4.09
N PHE A 185 13.59 -22.72 -4.42
CA PHE A 185 14.54 -22.14 -5.38
C PHE A 185 15.99 -22.40 -4.96
N LEU A 186 16.33 -22.16 -3.68
CA LEU A 186 17.68 -22.42 -3.16
C LEU A 186 18.03 -23.92 -3.23
N ARG A 187 17.07 -24.82 -2.97
CA ARG A 187 17.29 -26.26 -3.12
C ARG A 187 17.54 -26.67 -4.55
N GLU A 188 16.75 -26.15 -5.50
CA GLU A 188 16.89 -26.42 -6.94
C GLU A 188 18.27 -25.99 -7.47
N HIS A 189 18.91 -25.00 -6.84
CA HIS A 189 20.23 -24.48 -7.20
C HIS A 189 21.37 -25.01 -6.32
N GLY A 190 21.11 -25.98 -5.43
CA GLY A 190 22.13 -26.60 -4.59
C GLY A 190 22.68 -25.71 -3.47
N HIS A 191 21.91 -24.70 -3.06
CA HIS A 191 22.29 -23.75 -2.01
C HIS A 191 21.61 -24.02 -0.65
N ALA A 192 20.58 -24.88 -0.61
CA ALA A 192 19.96 -25.33 0.63
C ALA A 192 20.41 -26.76 0.94
N ALA A 193 21.16 -26.91 2.04
CA ALA A 193 21.59 -28.18 2.62
C ALA A 193 20.42 -28.96 3.23
#